data_AF-A0A401Q963-F1
#
_entry.id   AF-A0A401Q963-F1
#
_cell.length_a   1.000
_cell.length_b   1.000
_cell.length_c   1.000
_cell.angle_alpha   90.00
_cell.angle_beta   90.00
_cell.angle_gamma   90.00
#
_symmetry.space_group_name_H-M   'P 1'
#
loop_
_entity.id
_entity.type
_entity.pdbx_description
1 polymer ?
#
loop_
_entity_poly.entity_id
_entity_poly.type
_entity_poly.pdbx_seq_one_letter_code
_entity_poly.pdbx_strand_id
1 'polypeptide(L)'
;MGRKGPLGPKGSKGSSGPSGQKGDTGLIGLPGAPGPPGEVIQPLPIRTPKKTRRSSDGMQADERDNILDYTNGMEDIFDSLDNLKMEVDRMKNPMGTHSNPARTCKDLQLSHPDFPD
;
A
#
# COMPACT_ATOMS: atom_id res chain seq x y z
N MET A 1 85.65 -25.05 52.82
CA MET A 1 84.54 -25.36 51.89
C MET A 1 83.31 -24.58 52.31
N GLY A 2 82.71 -23.79 51.41
CA GLY A 2 81.52 -22.97 51.70
C GLY A 2 80.22 -23.74 51.47
N ARG A 3 79.23 -23.53 52.35
CA ARG A 3 77.91 -24.18 52.25
C ARG A 3 77.15 -23.64 51.03
N LYS A 4 76.51 -24.53 50.28
CA LYS A 4 75.67 -24.16 49.13
C LYS A 4 74.52 -23.27 49.59
N GLY A 5 74.30 -22.16 48.88
CA GLY A 5 73.28 -21.18 49.22
C GLY A 5 71.84 -21.72 49.14
N PRO A 6 70.89 -21.03 49.78
CA PRO A 6 69.48 -21.41 49.77
C PRO A 6 68.88 -21.37 48.35
N LEU A 7 67.87 -22.21 48.12
CA LEU A 7 67.13 -22.23 46.87
C LEU A 7 66.36 -20.91 46.69
N GLY A 8 66.38 -20.38 45.47
CA GLY A 8 65.66 -19.14 45.14
C GLY A 8 64.13 -19.28 45.22
N PRO A 9 63.42 -18.15 45.32
CA PRO A 9 61.96 -18.13 45.39
C PRO A 9 61.32 -18.65 44.09
N LYS A 10 60.11 -19.24 44.22
CA LYS A 10 59.31 -19.71 43.09
C LYS A 10 58.85 -18.52 42.24
N GLY A 11 58.94 -18.65 40.92
CA GLY A 11 58.50 -17.61 39.98
C GLY A 11 57.01 -17.31 40.06
N SER A 12 56.62 -16.11 39.61
CA SER A 12 55.23 -15.63 39.60
C SER A 12 54.35 -16.43 38.63
N LYS A 13 53.03 -16.47 38.92
CA LYS A 13 52.03 -17.05 38.01
C LYS A 13 51.98 -16.22 36.71
N GLY A 14 51.91 -16.91 35.57
CA GLY A 14 51.78 -16.27 34.25
C GLY A 14 50.45 -15.51 34.10
N SER A 15 50.40 -14.60 33.14
CA SER A 15 49.20 -13.80 32.84
C SER A 15 48.04 -14.66 32.30
N SER A 16 46.81 -14.20 32.52
CA SER A 16 45.63 -14.78 31.88
C SER A 16 45.72 -14.68 30.36
N GLY A 17 45.19 -15.69 29.66
CA GLY A 17 45.10 -15.68 28.20
C GLY A 17 44.08 -14.67 27.66
N PRO A 18 44.11 -14.39 26.35
CA PRO A 18 43.16 -13.48 25.71
C PRO A 18 41.73 -14.04 25.71
N SER A 19 40.74 -13.15 25.59
CA SER A 19 39.34 -13.55 25.38
C SER A 19 39.16 -14.34 24.08
N GLY A 20 38.23 -15.29 24.08
CA GLY A 20 37.85 -16.06 22.90
C GLY A 20 37.19 -15.19 21.82
N GLN A 21 37.11 -15.71 20.60
CA GLN A 21 36.49 -15.03 19.46
C GLN A 21 34.97 -14.90 19.66
N LYS A 22 34.37 -13.87 19.04
CA LYS A 22 32.91 -13.69 18.98
C LYS A 22 32.33 -14.82 18.12
N GLY A 23 31.18 -15.38 18.54
CA GLY A 23 30.46 -16.38 17.76
C GLY A 23 29.88 -15.81 16.46
N ASP A 24 29.51 -16.70 15.54
CA ASP A 24 29.00 -16.32 14.23
C ASP A 24 27.63 -15.63 14.31
N THR A 25 27.36 -14.75 13.34
CA THR A 25 26.05 -14.11 13.18
C THR A 25 24.99 -15.15 12.79
N GLY A 26 23.79 -15.05 13.36
CA GLY A 26 22.66 -15.92 13.03
C GLY A 26 22.22 -15.81 11.56
N LEU A 27 21.47 -16.82 11.10
CA LEU A 27 20.93 -16.86 9.74
C LEU A 27 19.88 -15.75 9.52
N ILE A 28 19.79 -15.27 8.27
CA ILE A 28 18.72 -14.36 7.83
C ILE A 28 17.37 -15.08 7.99
N GLY A 29 16.34 -14.35 8.43
CA GLY A 29 14.98 -14.88 8.55
C GLY A 29 14.39 -15.33 7.21
N LEU A 30 13.37 -16.18 7.25
CA LEU A 30 12.67 -16.64 6.06
C LEU A 30 11.90 -15.48 5.39
N PRO A 31 11.74 -15.50 4.04
CA PRO A 31 10.84 -14.58 3.35
C PRO A 31 9.41 -14.65 3.92
N GLY A 32 8.69 -13.52 3.89
CA GLY A 32 7.28 -13.47 4.28
C GLY A 32 6.38 -14.30 3.36
N ALA A 33 5.18 -14.62 3.82
CA ALA A 33 4.18 -15.34 3.01
C ALA A 33 3.72 -14.49 1.81
N PRO A 34 3.31 -15.12 0.69
CA PRO A 34 2.66 -14.42 -0.41
C PRO A 34 1.42 -13.64 0.05
N GLY A 35 1.17 -12.48 -0.56
CA GLY A 35 -0.03 -11.69 -0.29
C GLY A 35 -1.33 -12.41 -0.69
N PRO A 36 -2.50 -11.94 -0.20
CA PRO A 36 -3.79 -12.53 -0.55
C PRO A 36 -4.08 -12.39 -2.06
N PRO A 37 -4.82 -13.34 -2.67
CA PRO A 37 -5.28 -13.22 -4.06
C PRO A 37 -6.11 -11.94 -4.25
N GLY A 38 -5.84 -11.22 -5.34
CA GLY A 38 -6.61 -10.02 -5.69
C GLY A 38 -8.09 -10.33 -5.92
N GLU A 39 -8.97 -9.47 -5.40
CA GLU A 39 -10.42 -9.67 -5.43
C GLU A 39 -10.92 -9.80 -6.88
N VAL A 40 -11.65 -10.88 -7.16
CA VAL A 40 -12.26 -11.11 -8.48
C VAL A 40 -13.45 -10.19 -8.60
N ILE A 41 -13.52 -9.40 -9.69
CA ILE A 41 -14.66 -8.54 -10.00
C ILE A 41 -15.88 -9.45 -10.11
N GLN A 42 -16.65 -9.57 -9.04
CA GLN A 42 -17.93 -10.26 -9.09
C GLN A 42 -18.85 -9.41 -9.96
N PRO A 43 -19.44 -9.95 -11.04
CA PRO A 43 -20.46 -9.22 -11.76
C PRO A 43 -21.63 -9.00 -10.78
N LEU A 44 -21.83 -7.73 -10.39
CA LEU A 44 -22.94 -7.30 -9.56
C LEU A 44 -24.26 -7.82 -10.18
N PRO A 45 -25.18 -8.44 -9.40
CA PRO A 45 -26.48 -8.80 -9.90
C PRO A 45 -27.27 -7.51 -10.20
N ILE A 46 -27.33 -7.11 -11.47
CA ILE A 46 -28.18 -6.00 -11.92
C ILE A 46 -29.64 -6.45 -11.78
N ARG A 47 -30.24 -6.23 -10.61
CA ARG A 47 -31.69 -6.30 -10.42
C ARG A 47 -32.28 -4.95 -10.78
N THR A 48 -32.77 -4.80 -12.00
CA THR A 48 -33.50 -3.61 -12.44
C THR A 48 -34.85 -3.53 -11.69
N PRO A 49 -35.15 -2.46 -10.93
CA PRO A 49 -36.49 -2.24 -10.42
C PRO A 49 -37.41 -1.81 -11.57
N LYS A 50 -38.53 -2.52 -11.74
CA LYS A 50 -39.60 -2.14 -12.67
C LYS A 50 -40.15 -0.76 -12.28
N LYS A 51 -40.19 0.15 -13.24
CA LYS A 51 -40.76 1.50 -13.11
C LYS A 51 -42.20 1.42 -12.60
N THR A 52 -42.45 1.88 -11.38
CA THR A 52 -43.79 2.22 -10.91
C THR A 52 -44.04 3.68 -11.25
N ARG A 53 -45.08 3.93 -12.05
CA ARG A 53 -45.60 5.26 -12.41
C ARG A 53 -45.70 6.13 -11.17
N ARG A 54 -45.12 7.34 -11.23
CA ARG A 54 -45.56 8.46 -10.40
C ARG A 54 -46.17 9.48 -11.33
N SER A 55 -47.46 9.73 -11.14
CA SER A 55 -48.23 10.77 -11.81
C SER A 55 -47.56 12.13 -11.56
N SER A 56 -47.38 12.91 -12.62
CA SER A 56 -47.02 14.32 -12.51
C SER A 56 -48.29 15.09 -12.14
N ASP A 57 -48.40 15.47 -10.87
CA ASP A 57 -49.34 16.51 -10.48
C ASP A 57 -48.54 17.73 -10.01
N GLY A 58 -49.00 18.89 -10.45
CA GLY A 58 -48.17 20.04 -10.80
C GLY A 58 -47.52 20.77 -9.64
N MET A 59 -46.41 21.45 -9.94
CA MET A 59 -45.93 22.59 -9.17
C MET A 59 -45.50 23.67 -10.16
N GLN A 60 -46.35 24.68 -10.29
CA GLN A 60 -46.06 25.95 -10.91
C GLN A 60 -45.28 26.75 -9.87
N ALA A 61 -43.97 26.93 -10.08
CA ALA A 61 -43.12 27.76 -9.24
C ALA A 61 -42.30 28.70 -10.13
N ASP A 62 -42.02 29.86 -9.58
CA ASP A 62 -41.53 31.08 -10.18
C ASP A 62 -40.21 30.95 -10.97
N GLU A 63 -40.24 31.53 -12.17
CA GLU A 63 -39.26 31.35 -13.27
C GLU A 63 -37.85 31.94 -12.98
N ARG A 64 -37.64 32.66 -11.87
CA ARG A 64 -36.37 33.36 -11.59
C ARG A 64 -35.46 32.66 -10.58
N ASP A 65 -36.00 32.04 -9.53
CA ASP A 65 -35.21 31.26 -8.57
C ASP A 65 -34.85 29.87 -9.12
N ASN A 66 -35.70 29.30 -10.00
CA ASN A 66 -35.45 28.01 -10.65
C ASN A 66 -34.28 28.00 -11.64
N ILE A 67 -33.98 29.14 -12.29
CA ILE A 67 -32.86 29.22 -13.24
C ILE A 67 -31.52 29.16 -12.51
N LEU A 68 -31.38 29.86 -11.39
CA LEU A 68 -30.13 29.85 -10.61
C LEU A 68 -29.88 28.48 -9.98
N ASP A 69 -30.92 27.84 -9.43
CA ASP A 69 -30.85 26.48 -8.88
C ASP A 69 -30.54 25.42 -9.95
N TYR A 70 -31.10 25.56 -11.16
CA TYR A 70 -30.73 24.71 -12.30
C TYR A 70 -29.28 24.93 -12.73
N THR A 71 -28.81 26.18 -12.74
CA THR A 71 -27.43 26.51 -13.12
C THR A 71 -26.37 26.14 -12.09
N ASN A 72 -26.71 26.17 -10.80
CA ASN A 72 -25.83 25.66 -9.75
C ASN A 72 -25.87 24.13 -9.70
N GLY A 73 -27.07 23.53 -9.81
CA GLY A 73 -27.21 22.08 -9.83
C GLY A 73 -26.54 21.42 -11.04
N MET A 74 -26.44 22.11 -12.19
CA MET A 74 -25.68 21.59 -13.34
C MET A 74 -24.16 21.62 -13.11
N GLU A 75 -23.62 22.60 -12.36
CA GLU A 75 -22.19 22.65 -12.00
C GLU A 75 -21.80 21.44 -11.14
N ASP A 76 -22.60 21.14 -10.11
CA ASP A 76 -22.40 19.94 -9.26
C ASP A 76 -22.44 18.63 -10.06
N ILE A 77 -23.29 18.58 -11.10
CA ILE A 77 -23.36 17.43 -12.02
C ILE A 77 -22.06 17.30 -12.81
N PHE A 78 -21.54 18.40 -13.39
CA PHE A 78 -20.29 18.35 -14.13
C PHE A 78 -19.10 17.97 -13.26
N ASP A 79 -19.02 18.51 -12.03
CA ASP A 79 -17.98 18.13 -11.06
C ASP A 79 -18.06 16.65 -10.69
N SER A 80 -19.29 16.13 -10.49
CA SER A 80 -19.50 14.70 -10.23
C SER A 80 -19.05 13.84 -11.41
N LEU A 81 -19.30 14.27 -12.65
CA LEU A 81 -18.85 13.58 -13.86
C LEU A 81 -17.33 13.60 -14.01
N ASP A 82 -16.69 14.71 -13.70
CA ASP A 82 -15.22 14.83 -13.75
C ASP A 82 -14.56 13.98 -12.66
N ASN A 83 -15.13 13.95 -11.46
CA ASN A 83 -14.69 13.04 -10.40
C ASN A 83 -14.78 11.57 -10.82
N LEU A 84 -15.91 11.16 -11.40
CA LEU A 84 -16.10 9.80 -11.89
C LEU A 84 -15.13 9.47 -13.02
N LYS A 85 -14.88 10.41 -13.93
CA LYS A 85 -13.90 10.25 -15.01
C LYS A 85 -12.50 10.03 -14.44
N MET A 86 -12.09 10.85 -13.47
CA MET A 86 -10.80 10.69 -12.80
C MET A 86 -10.66 9.34 -12.07
N GLU A 87 -11.73 8.87 -11.44
CA GLU A 87 -11.77 7.56 -10.78
C GLU A 87 -11.63 6.41 -11.78
N VAL A 88 -12.36 6.45 -12.89
CA VAL A 88 -12.25 5.46 -13.97
C VAL A 88 -10.87 5.46 -14.60
N ASP A 89 -10.27 6.63 -14.82
CA ASP A 89 -8.93 6.73 -15.39
C ASP A 89 -7.87 6.17 -14.44
N ARG A 90 -8.01 6.37 -13.12
CA ARG A 90 -7.16 5.75 -12.10
C ARG A 90 -7.29 4.22 -12.07
N MET A 91 -8.48 3.69 -12.32
CA MET A 91 -8.69 2.23 -12.44
C MET A 91 -8.10 1.66 -13.73
N LYS A 92 -8.18 2.39 -14.84
CA LYS A 92 -7.63 1.97 -16.14
C LYS A 92 -6.12 2.01 -16.19
N ASN A 93 -5.51 3.01 -15.55
CA ASN A 93 -4.07 3.25 -15.53
C ASN A 93 -3.58 3.40 -14.08
N PRO A 94 -3.51 2.30 -13.32
CA PRO A 94 -3.05 2.35 -11.94
C PRO A 94 -1.55 2.67 -11.90
N MET A 95 -1.12 3.47 -10.92
CA MET A 95 0.29 3.87 -10.78
C MET A 95 1.15 2.84 -10.03
N GLY A 96 0.55 1.84 -9.39
CA GLY A 96 1.29 0.84 -8.59
C GLY A 96 1.79 1.35 -7.24
N THR A 97 1.30 2.50 -6.77
CA THR A 97 1.62 3.04 -5.45
C THR A 97 0.70 2.43 -4.38
N HIS A 98 1.06 2.57 -3.09
CA HIS A 98 0.21 2.07 -1.99
C HIS A 98 -1.22 2.66 -2.01
N SER A 99 -1.38 3.92 -2.42
CA SER A 99 -2.67 4.59 -2.54
C SER A 99 -3.41 4.29 -3.84
N ASN A 100 -2.73 3.77 -4.87
CA ASN A 100 -3.31 3.43 -6.16
C ASN A 100 -2.64 2.16 -6.72
N PRO A 101 -2.90 0.99 -6.11
CA PRO A 101 -2.23 -0.25 -6.46
C PRO A 101 -2.71 -0.78 -7.80
N ALA A 102 -1.79 -1.36 -8.56
CA ALA A 102 -2.15 -2.20 -9.70
C ALA A 102 -2.56 -3.59 -9.23
N ARG A 103 -3.39 -4.28 -10.01
CA ARG A 103 -3.85 -5.62 -9.68
C ARG A 103 -2.77 -6.68 -9.88
N THR A 104 -1.95 -6.53 -10.92
CA THR A 104 -0.77 -7.35 -11.18
C THR A 104 0.37 -6.48 -11.72
N CYS A 105 1.62 -6.94 -11.61
CA CYS A 105 2.77 -6.25 -12.22
C CYS A 105 2.62 -6.14 -13.75
N LYS A 106 1.94 -7.11 -14.38
CA LYS A 106 1.65 -7.08 -15.82
C LYS A 106 0.68 -5.95 -16.19
N ASP A 107 -0.34 -5.69 -15.38
CA ASP A 107 -1.26 -4.57 -15.61
C ASP A 107 -0.50 -3.23 -15.54
N LEU A 108 0.40 -3.09 -14.56
CA LEU A 108 1.23 -1.90 -14.41
C LEU A 108 2.15 -1.69 -15.62
N GLN A 109 2.79 -2.75 -16.11
CA GLN A 109 3.66 -2.70 -17.28
C GLN A 109 2.90 -2.36 -18.57
N LEU A 110 1.66 -2.86 -18.73
CA LEU A 110 0.81 -2.53 -19.88
C LEU A 110 0.37 -1.07 -19.87
N SER A 111 0.11 -0.50 -18.69
CA SER A 111 -0.24 0.91 -18.51
C SER A 111 0.97 1.85 -18.57
N HIS A 112 2.15 1.39 -18.13
CA HIS A 112 3.38 2.18 -18.03
C HIS A 112 4.60 1.38 -18.53
N PRO A 113 4.82 1.31 -19.86
CA PRO A 113 5.91 0.51 -20.44
C PRO A 113 7.32 0.99 -20.08
N ASP A 114 7.45 2.26 -19.68
CA ASP A 114 8.74 2.88 -19.34
C ASP A 114 9.13 2.69 -17.86
N PHE A 115 8.30 2.01 -17.06
CA PHE A 115 8.65 1.72 -15.67
C PHE A 115 9.80 0.71 -15.60
N PRO A 116 10.78 0.94 -14.71
CA PRO A 116 11.84 -0.03 -14.48
C PRO A 116 11.27 -1.32 -13.86
N ASP A 117 11.89 -2.45 -14.18
CA ASP A 117 11.62 -3.77 -13.57
C ASP A 117 12.04 -3.83 -12.10
#